data_AF-A0A3B9QM78-F1
#
_entry.id   AF-A0A3B9QM78-F1
#
_cell.length_a   1.000
_cell.length_b   1.000
_cell.length_c   1.000
_cell.angle_alpha   90.00
_cell.angle_beta   90.00
_cell.angle_gamma   90.00
#
_symmetry.space_group_name_H-M   'P 1'
#
loop_
_entity.id
_entity.type
_entity.pdbx_description
1 polymer ?
#
loop_
_entity_poly.entity_id
_entity_poly.type
_entity_poly.pdbx_seq_one_letter_code
_entity_poly.pdbx_strand_id
1 'polypeptide(L)'
;MDIATVAAAFGLIFLAELGDKTQLAILAMAADRSPISVFLGASLALLASTTIAVALGALAKGFLPEGALRWLRYGAGALFIGFGLWTILRG
;
A
#
# COMPACT_ATOMS: atom_id res chain seq x y z
N MET A 1 15.92 -1.28 12.70
CA MET A 1 15.10 -2.16 11.85
C MET A 1 16.01 -3.24 11.33
N ASP A 2 15.64 -4.51 11.49
CA ASP A 2 16.39 -5.61 10.92
C ASP A 2 16.08 -5.76 9.43
N ILE A 3 17.00 -6.37 8.69
CA ILE A 3 16.82 -6.63 7.25
C ILE A 3 15.60 -7.51 7.00
N ALA A 4 15.28 -8.40 7.94
CA ALA A 4 14.13 -9.29 7.87
C ALA A 4 12.80 -8.54 7.88
N THR A 5 12.62 -7.51 8.72
CA THR A 5 11.41 -6.69 8.70
C THR A 5 11.25 -5.94 7.38
N VAL A 6 12.35 -5.39 6.84
CA VAL A 6 12.31 -4.68 5.54
C VAL A 6 11.93 -5.64 4.41
N ALA A 7 12.56 -6.82 4.36
CA ALA A 7 12.27 -7.83 3.35
C ALA A 7 10.82 -8.35 3.45
N ALA A 8 10.33 -8.60 4.66
CA ALA A 8 8.95 -9.03 4.88
C ALA A 8 7.93 -7.96 4.47
N ALA A 9 8.16 -6.70 4.84
CA ALA A 9 7.29 -5.59 4.46
C ALA A 9 7.29 -5.38 2.94
N PHE A 10 8.46 -5.40 2.30
CA PHE A 10 8.59 -5.31 0.86
C PHE A 10 7.83 -6.46 0.17
N GLY A 11 8.08 -7.70 0.58
CA GLY A 11 7.44 -8.87 -0.02
C GLY A 11 5.93 -8.84 0.11
N LEU A 12 5.41 -8.47 1.29
CA LEU A 12 3.97 -8.36 1.53
C LEU A 12 3.31 -7.28 0.67
N ILE A 13 3.90 -6.07 0.63
CA ILE A 13 3.36 -4.96 -0.18
C ILE A 13 3.48 -5.27 -1.67
N PHE A 14 4.62 -5.81 -2.11
CA PHE A 14 4.84 -6.20 -3.50
C PHE A 14 3.77 -7.19 -3.98
N LEU A 15 3.50 -8.24 -3.20
CA LEU A 15 2.49 -9.23 -3.56
C LEU A 15 1.07 -8.65 -3.52
N ALA A 16 0.77 -7.78 -2.56
CA ALA A 16 -0.54 -7.15 -2.41
C ALA A 16 -0.87 -6.17 -3.55
N GLU A 17 0.15 -5.47 -4.06
CA GLU A 17 0.00 -4.46 -5.14
C GLU A 17 0.20 -5.05 -6.54
N LEU A 18 0.65 -6.31 -6.65
CA LEU A 18 0.99 -6.92 -7.94
C LEU A 18 -0.24 -7.07 -8.83
N GLY A 19 -0.19 -6.47 -10.02
CA GLY A 19 -1.27 -6.54 -11.00
C GLY A 19 -2.43 -5.58 -10.73
N ASP A 20 -2.26 -4.61 -9.82
CA ASP A 20 -3.25 -3.54 -9.66
C ASP A 20 -3.41 -2.72 -10.96
N LYS A 21 -4.59 -2.13 -11.12
CA LYS A 21 -4.95 -1.18 -12.19
C LYS A 21 -3.94 -0.05 -12.32
N THR A 22 -3.34 0.42 -11.23
CA THR A 22 -2.30 1.47 -11.29
C THR A 22 -1.05 0.96 -11.99
N GLN A 23 -0.63 -0.30 -11.74
CA GLN A 23 0.50 -0.91 -12.44
C GLN A 23 0.22 -1.10 -13.92
N LEU A 24 -0.99 -1.56 -14.28
CA LEU A 24 -1.40 -1.69 -15.68
C LEU A 24 -1.43 -0.33 -16.41
N ALA A 25 -1.88 0.73 -15.73
CA ALA A 25 -1.87 2.08 -16.27
C ALA A 25 -0.43 2.59 -16.49
N ILE A 26 0.47 2.36 -15.52
CA ILE A 26 1.89 2.72 -15.64
C ILE A 26 2.54 1.96 -16.81
N LEU A 27 2.26 0.66 -16.95
CA LEU A 27 2.73 -0.16 -18.07
C LEU A 27 2.24 0.38 -19.42
N ALA A 28 0.95 0.71 -19.53
CA ALA A 28 0.38 1.30 -20.73
C ALA A 28 1.02 2.66 -21.07
N MET A 29 1.24 3.52 -20.07
CA MET A 29 1.93 4.79 -20.26
C MET A 29 3.40 4.62 -20.68
N ALA A 30 4.09 3.64 -20.12
CA ALA A 30 5.48 3.32 -20.47
C ALA A 30 5.61 2.75 -21.89
N ALA A 31 4.54 2.18 -22.45
CA ALA A 31 4.51 1.72 -23.84
C ALA A 31 4.37 2.88 -24.85
N ASP A 32 3.75 3.99 -24.46
CA ASP A 32 3.49 5.16 -25.32
C ASP A 32 4.48 6.32 -25.10
N ARG A 33 5.06 6.43 -23.90
CA ARG A 33 5.94 7.53 -23.48
C ARG A 33 7.34 7.00 -23.13
N SER A 34 8.28 7.93 -22.89
CA SER A 34 9.62 7.60 -22.40
C SER A 34 9.52 6.76 -21.10
N PRO A 35 10.01 5.50 -21.10
CA PRO A 35 9.92 4.62 -19.93
C PRO A 35 10.60 5.21 -18.70
N ILE A 36 11.71 5.95 -18.90
CA ILE A 36 12.45 6.59 -17.81
C ILE A 36 11.60 7.71 -17.19
N SER A 37 10.95 8.54 -18.00
CA SER A 37 10.09 9.62 -17.50
C SER A 37 8.87 9.08 -16.75
N VAL A 38 8.26 8.00 -17.27
CA VAL A 38 7.14 7.32 -16.61
C VAL A 38 7.58 6.69 -15.30
N PHE A 39 8.73 6.02 -15.28
CA PHE A 39 9.30 5.44 -14.07
C PHE A 39 9.55 6.49 -12.98
N LEU A 40 10.17 7.62 -13.32
CA LEU A 40 10.42 8.69 -12.37
C LEU A 40 9.13 9.33 -11.88
N GLY A 41 8.17 9.59 -12.78
CA GLY A 41 6.87 10.13 -12.42
C GLY A 41 6.09 9.22 -11.48
N ALA A 42 6.00 7.93 -11.80
CA ALA A 42 5.34 6.92 -10.97
C ALA A 42 6.04 6.76 -9.61
N SER A 43 7.37 6.74 -9.59
CA SER A 43 8.15 6.64 -8.34
C SER A 43 7.93 7.86 -7.44
N LEU A 44 7.94 9.06 -8.01
CA LEU A 44 7.67 10.29 -7.25
C LEU A 44 6.23 10.33 -6.73
N ALA A 45 5.26 9.91 -7.54
CA ALA A 45 3.87 9.81 -7.12
C ALA A 45 3.70 8.83 -5.96
N LEU A 46 4.34 7.65 -6.03
CA LEU A 46 4.33 6.65 -4.97
C LEU A 46 4.99 7.17 -3.68
N LEU A 47 6.14 7.83 -3.79
CA LEU A 47 6.83 8.43 -2.65
C LEU A 47 5.95 9.52 -2.00
N ALA A 48 5.35 10.39 -2.80
CA ALA A 48 4.49 11.46 -2.30
C ALA A 48 3.24 10.89 -1.59
N SER A 49 2.52 9.96 -2.23
CA SER A 49 1.31 9.38 -1.65
C SER A 49 1.62 8.60 -0.37
N THR A 50 2.68 7.80 -0.36
CA THR A 50 3.11 7.05 0.82
C THR A 50 3.53 7.98 1.96
N THR A 51 4.28 9.04 1.64
CA THR A 51 4.72 10.03 2.64
C THR A 51 3.52 10.71 3.28
N ILE A 52 2.54 11.14 2.48
CA ILE A 52 1.31 11.74 2.98
C ILE A 52 0.54 10.76 3.87
N ALA A 53 0.36 9.51 3.41
CA ALA A 53 -0.36 8.49 4.17
C ALA A 53 0.30 8.20 5.53
N VAL A 54 1.63 8.03 5.55
CA VAL A 54 2.40 7.77 6.76
C VAL A 54 2.39 8.99 7.69
N ALA A 55 2.56 10.21 7.16
CA ALA A 55 2.51 11.43 7.95
C ALA A 55 1.16 11.63 8.63
N LEU A 56 0.06 11.47 7.88
CA LEU A 56 -1.29 11.56 8.43
C LEU A 56 -1.56 10.45 9.46
N GLY A 57 -1.11 9.22 9.20
CA GLY A 57 -1.22 8.12 10.17
C GLY A 57 -0.44 8.38 11.46
N ALA A 58 0.76 8.97 11.35
CA ALA A 58 1.59 9.34 12.50
C ALA A 58 0.94 10.47 13.32
N LEU A 59 0.37 11.48 12.66
CA LEU A 59 -0.38 12.55 13.32
C LEU A 59 -1.64 12.02 14.00
N ALA A 60 -2.42 11.18 13.32
CA ALA A 60 -3.63 10.56 13.84
C ALA A 60 -3.35 9.71 15.09
N LYS A 61 -2.16 9.10 15.19
CA LYS A 61 -1.75 8.32 16.36
C LYS A 61 -1.79 9.12 17.66
N GLY A 62 -1.49 10.42 17.62
CA GLY A 62 -1.51 11.29 18.80
C GLY A 62 -2.91 11.56 19.36
N PHE A 63 -3.96 11.33 18.58
CA PHE A 63 -5.35 11.56 18.98
C PHE A 63 -6.07 10.29 19.44
N LEU A 64 -5.40 9.13 19.42
CA LEU A 64 -6.02 7.84 19.72
C LEU A 64 -5.94 7.53 21.23
N PRO A 65 -7.06 7.10 21.86
CA PRO A 65 -7.07 6.65 23.25
C PRO A 65 -6.15 5.44 23.48
N GLU A 66 -5.68 5.26 24.71
CA GLU A 66 -4.91 4.08 25.11
C GLU A 66 -5.70 2.80 24.79
N GLY A 67 -5.11 1.92 23.98
CA GLY A 67 -5.73 0.67 23.54
C GLY A 67 -6.49 0.73 22.21
N ALA A 68 -6.82 1.91 21.68
CA ALA A 68 -7.52 2.03 20.39
C ALA A 68 -6.70 1.46 19.21
N LEU A 69 -5.37 1.60 19.24
CA LEU A 69 -4.47 1.03 18.23
C LEU A 69 -4.61 -0.50 18.09
N ARG A 70 -4.86 -1.20 19.21
CA ARG A 70 -4.99 -2.65 19.22
C ARG A 70 -6.25 -3.07 18.47
N TRP A 71 -7.37 -2.42 18.77
CA TRP A 71 -8.65 -2.67 18.10
C TRP A 71 -8.60 -2.28 16.63
N LEU A 72 -7.96 -1.15 16.28
CA LEU A 72 -7.78 -0.73 14.90
C LEU A 72 -7.01 -1.78 14.09
N ARG A 73 -5.93 -2.34 14.66
CA ARG A 73 -5.13 -3.37 14.01
C ARG A 73 -5.93 -4.66 13.75
N TYR A 74 -6.67 -5.14 14.74
CA TYR A 74 -7.50 -6.33 14.57
C TYR A 74 -8.66 -6.09 13.60
N GLY A 75 -9.31 -4.93 13.68
CA GLY A 75 -10.39 -4.54 12.77
C GLY A 75 -9.92 -4.45 11.32
N ALA A 76 -8.78 -3.78 11.08
CA ALA A 76 -8.19 -3.68 9.75
C ALA A 76 -7.82 -5.05 9.17
N GLY A 77 -7.21 -5.92 9.98
CA GLY A 77 -6.87 -7.28 9.55
C GLY A 77 -8.10 -8.14 9.24
N ALA A 78 -9.13 -8.08 10.09
CA ALA A 78 -10.38 -8.80 9.87
C ALA A 78 -11.11 -8.31 8.61
N LEU A 79 -11.15 -6.99 8.39
CA LEU A 79 -11.70 -6.40 7.17
C LEU A 79 -10.92 -6.83 5.93
N PHE A 80 -9.58 -6.81 5.99
CA PHE A 80 -8.73 -7.24 4.87
C PHE A 80 -9.00 -8.70 4.48
N ILE A 81 -9.03 -9.61 5.46
CA ILE A 81 -9.38 -11.02 5.23
C ILE A 81 -10.80 -11.15 4.71
N GLY A 82 -11.75 -10.41 5.28
CA GLY A 82 -13.15 -10.40 4.86
C GLY A 82 -13.34 -9.98 3.41
N PHE A 83 -12.70 -8.88 2.99
CA PHE A 83 -12.71 -8.43 1.58
C PHE A 83 -11.99 -9.42 0.66
N GLY A 84 -10.88 -10.01 1.10
CA GLY A 84 -10.17 -11.05 0.35
C GLY A 84 -11.06 -12.27 0.09
N LEU A 85 -11.70 -12.81 1.13
CA LEU A 85 -12.65 -13.92 1.01
C LEU A 85 -13.85 -13.55 0.15
N TRP A 86 -14.42 -12.35 0.35
CA TRP A 86 -15.55 -11.90 -0.45
C TRP A 86 -15.20 -11.81 -1.94
N THR A 87 -14.04 -11.25 -2.27
CA THR A 87 -13.53 -11.17 -3.65
C THR A 87 -13.37 -12.56 -4.25
N ILE A 88 -12.87 -13.55 -3.50
CA ILE A 88 -12.71 -14.92 -3.99
C ILE A 88 -14.07 -15.63 -4.18
N LEU A 89 -15.06 -15.33 -3.33
CA LEU A 89 -16.38 -15.99 -3.37
C LEU A 89 -17.36 -15.36 -4.37
N ARG A 90 -17.14 -14.10 -4.78
CA ARG A 90 -18.01 -13.38 -5.72
C ARG A 90 -17.33 -12.95 -7.03
N GLY A 91 -16.02 -13.01 -7.11
CA GLY A 91 -15.26 -12.94 -8.36
C GLY A 91 -15.16 -14.31 -9.01
#